data_AF-A0A3S3PBL9-F1
#
_entry.id   AF-A0A3S3PBL9-F1
#
_cell.length_a   1.000
_cell.length_b   1.000
_cell.length_c   1.000
_cell.angle_alpha   90.00
_cell.angle_beta   90.00
_cell.angle_gamma   90.00
#
_symmetry.space_group_name_H-M   'P 1'
#
loop_
_entity.id
_entity.type
_entity.pdbx_description
1 polymer ?
#
loop_
_entity_poly.entity_id
_entity_poly.type
_entity_poly.pdbx_seq_one_letter_code
_entity_poly.pdbx_strand_id
1 'polypeptide(L)'
;MQRFNDSKVDPTEPEKSDDDICSSTEFDAATTINNVTYLFRGEYFFTIDSTGSIERKGRKISDEFPNIPSDLDAAVTTRDGITYFFKGDQYYQAGGRRGESAPRPIHSHFRNVPNDLDAAFVYSKDGLIYFVKDFDAATTIDNVTYLFRGKYYFTIDSNGKIERKGRKISDEFINIPSDLDAAVTTRDGITYFFKGDQYYQAGGRRGESAPRPIHSHFRNVPNDLDAAFVYSKDGLIYFVKDKKFFRFDNDNGVELSDDERYRAGFDFDPYNLKAAFSTRRNNFFLFPWYYYRVSEKGGVQDHHNIGEILKCSK
;
A
#
# COMPACT_ATOMS: atom_id res chain seq x y z
N MET A 1 52.52 -32.13 26.00
CA MET A 1 52.83 -31.47 24.71
C MET A 1 51.50 -31.15 24.03
N GLN A 2 51.04 -29.92 24.17
CA GLN A 2 49.92 -29.38 23.40
C GLN A 2 50.27 -27.92 23.19
N ARG A 3 50.59 -27.53 21.96
CA ARG A 3 50.76 -26.13 21.58
C ARG A 3 49.60 -25.78 20.66
N PHE A 4 48.80 -24.83 21.15
CA PHE A 4 47.78 -24.13 20.39
C PHE A 4 48.43 -23.43 19.20
N ASN A 5 47.77 -23.49 18.05
CA ASN A 5 48.11 -22.66 16.90
C ASN A 5 46.90 -21.79 16.60
N ASP A 6 47.01 -20.51 16.94
CA ASP A 6 46.06 -19.45 16.61
C ASP A 6 46.11 -19.19 15.09
N SER A 7 45.08 -19.60 14.37
CA SER A 7 44.76 -19.03 13.07
C SER A 7 43.82 -17.85 13.27
N LYS A 8 44.37 -16.64 13.11
CA LYS A 8 43.66 -15.35 13.09
C LYS A 8 42.46 -15.42 12.15
N VAL A 9 41.28 -15.09 12.69
CA VAL A 9 40.10 -14.74 11.90
C VAL A 9 40.31 -13.32 11.36
N ASP A 10 40.30 -13.18 10.05
CA ASP A 10 40.36 -11.89 9.36
C ASP A 10 38.99 -11.20 9.43
N PRO A 11 38.86 -10.00 10.01
CA PRO A 11 37.57 -9.35 10.19
C PRO A 11 37.38 -8.27 9.12
N THR A 12 37.12 -8.66 7.86
CA THR A 12 36.42 -7.80 6.88
C THR A 12 36.11 -8.59 5.61
N GLU A 13 34.93 -9.17 5.54
CA GLU A 13 34.23 -9.34 4.26
C GLU A 13 32.77 -8.95 4.51
N PRO A 14 32.24 -7.88 3.89
CA PRO A 14 30.83 -7.55 4.01
C PRO A 14 30.01 -8.68 3.40
N GLU A 15 28.95 -9.10 4.09
CA GLU A 15 28.10 -10.21 3.67
C GLU A 15 27.57 -10.02 2.23
N LYS A 16 27.93 -11.00 1.40
CA LYS A 16 27.47 -11.39 0.07
C LYS A 16 26.40 -10.53 -0.63
N SER A 17 26.79 -10.13 -1.83
CA SER A 17 25.94 -9.74 -2.96
C SER A 17 24.70 -10.61 -3.08
N ASP A 18 23.58 -9.94 -3.30
CA ASP A 18 22.29 -10.56 -3.59
C ASP A 18 22.30 -11.09 -5.04
N ASP A 19 23.10 -12.13 -5.29
CA ASP A 19 23.42 -12.64 -6.63
C ASP A 19 22.31 -13.50 -7.25
N ASP A 20 21.30 -13.88 -6.47
CA ASP A 20 20.22 -14.76 -6.92
C ASP A 20 18.89 -14.00 -7.02
N ILE A 21 18.44 -13.81 -8.25
CA ILE A 21 17.13 -13.23 -8.55
C ILE A 21 15.98 -14.16 -8.12
N CYS A 22 16.24 -15.47 -8.01
CA CYS A 22 15.24 -16.50 -7.71
C CYS A 22 15.11 -16.81 -6.21
N SER A 23 16.00 -16.29 -5.36
CA SER A 23 15.97 -16.53 -3.91
C SER A 23 14.93 -15.68 -3.17
N SER A 24 14.41 -14.62 -3.82
CA SER A 24 13.38 -13.74 -3.28
C SER A 24 12.33 -13.46 -4.35
N THR A 25 11.07 -13.42 -3.92
CA THR A 25 9.89 -13.27 -4.77
C THR A 25 9.45 -11.81 -4.93
N GLU A 26 10.15 -10.86 -4.32
CA GLU A 26 9.72 -9.45 -4.24
C GLU A 26 10.77 -8.49 -4.82
N PHE A 27 10.29 -7.49 -5.56
CA PHE A 27 11.05 -6.40 -6.16
C PHE A 27 10.36 -5.08 -5.82
N ASP A 28 11.15 -4.03 -5.61
CA ASP A 28 10.62 -2.73 -5.20
C ASP A 28 10.09 -1.94 -6.41
N ALA A 29 10.76 -2.06 -7.56
CA ALA A 29 10.36 -1.38 -8.80
C ALA A 29 10.81 -2.15 -10.04
N ALA A 30 10.17 -1.86 -11.18
CA ALA A 30 10.56 -2.42 -12.47
C ALA A 30 10.34 -1.41 -13.61
N THR A 31 11.21 -1.44 -14.62
CA THR A 31 10.99 -0.69 -15.87
C THR A 31 11.72 -1.34 -17.04
N THR A 32 11.40 -0.95 -18.27
CA THR A 32 12.09 -1.44 -19.47
C THR A 32 12.82 -0.31 -20.18
N ILE A 33 14.15 -0.41 -20.26
CA ILE A 33 15.03 0.54 -20.93
C ILE A 33 15.66 -0.19 -22.13
N ASN A 34 15.48 0.33 -23.35
CA ASN A 34 16.05 -0.25 -24.57
C ASN A 34 15.80 -1.76 -24.75
N ASN A 35 14.56 -2.22 -24.49
CA ASN A 35 14.13 -3.64 -24.53
C ASN A 35 14.75 -4.56 -23.48
N VAL A 36 15.47 -4.00 -22.50
CA VAL A 36 15.95 -4.72 -21.33
C VAL A 36 15.10 -4.32 -20.14
N THR A 37 14.51 -5.29 -19.45
CA THR A 37 13.72 -5.05 -18.23
C THR A 37 14.65 -5.06 -17.02
N TYR A 38 14.64 -3.95 -16.30
CA TYR A 38 15.34 -3.75 -15.04
C TYR A 38 14.38 -4.06 -13.88
N LEU A 39 14.84 -4.87 -12.94
CA LEU A 39 14.14 -5.22 -11.71
C LEU A 39 14.98 -4.73 -10.53
N PHE A 40 14.43 -3.85 -9.71
CA PHE A 40 15.13 -3.17 -8.62
C PHE A 40 14.78 -3.81 -7.28
N ARG A 41 15.79 -3.97 -6.41
CA ARG A 41 15.65 -4.51 -5.06
C ARG A 41 16.74 -3.94 -4.14
N GLY A 42 16.33 -3.24 -3.10
CA GLY A 42 17.24 -2.55 -2.19
C GLY A 42 18.18 -1.60 -2.94
N GLU A 43 19.48 -1.77 -2.75
CA GLU A 43 20.51 -1.02 -3.48
C GLU A 43 20.91 -1.65 -4.84
N TYR A 44 20.29 -2.76 -5.24
CA TYR A 44 20.67 -3.55 -6.41
C TYR A 44 19.58 -3.55 -7.50
N PHE A 45 20.00 -3.91 -8.71
CA PHE A 45 19.11 -4.25 -9.81
C PHE A 45 19.59 -5.49 -10.57
N PHE A 46 18.64 -6.11 -11.24
CA PHE A 46 18.82 -7.24 -12.14
C PHE A 46 18.27 -6.86 -13.51
N THR A 47 18.81 -7.44 -14.57
CA THR A 47 18.25 -7.25 -15.91
C THR A 47 17.83 -8.56 -16.54
N ILE A 48 16.65 -8.55 -17.15
CA ILE A 48 16.16 -9.62 -18.00
C ILE A 48 15.89 -9.08 -19.40
N ASP A 49 16.20 -9.88 -20.41
CA ASP A 49 15.91 -9.53 -21.80
C ASP A 49 14.42 -9.74 -22.13
N SER A 50 14.04 -9.45 -23.37
CA SER A 50 12.67 -9.61 -23.87
C SER A 50 12.19 -11.08 -23.92
N THR A 51 13.09 -12.05 -23.78
CA THR A 51 12.78 -13.49 -23.69
C THR A 51 12.60 -13.95 -22.25
N GLY A 52 12.86 -13.08 -21.26
CA GLY A 52 12.86 -13.40 -19.84
C GLY A 52 14.17 -14.04 -19.35
N SER A 53 15.23 -14.01 -20.17
CA SER A 53 16.54 -14.53 -19.78
C SER A 53 17.31 -13.49 -18.97
N ILE A 54 17.95 -13.91 -17.87
CA ILE A 54 18.74 -13.03 -17.01
C ILE A 54 20.02 -12.61 -17.76
N GLU A 55 20.18 -11.31 -17.98
CA GLU A 55 21.39 -10.74 -18.59
C GLU A 55 22.41 -10.29 -17.53
N ARG A 56 21.94 -9.65 -16.45
CA ARG A 56 22.79 -9.18 -15.35
C ARG A 56 22.24 -9.62 -14.01
N LYS A 57 23.14 -10.14 -13.18
CA LYS A 57 22.88 -10.52 -11.79
C LYS A 57 23.35 -9.40 -10.87
N GLY A 58 22.48 -8.96 -9.96
CA GLY A 58 22.78 -8.15 -8.77
C GLY A 58 23.84 -7.05 -8.95
N ARG A 59 23.52 -5.97 -9.68
CA ARG A 59 24.40 -4.80 -9.84
C ARG A 59 23.91 -3.65 -8.98
N LYS A 60 24.80 -2.84 -8.39
CA LYS A 60 24.36 -1.68 -7.60
C LYS A 60 23.69 -0.65 -8.51
N ILE A 61 22.57 -0.11 -8.06
CA ILE A 61 21.84 0.95 -8.76
C ILE A 61 22.75 2.13 -9.03
N SER A 62 23.57 2.51 -8.04
CA SER A 62 24.52 3.62 -8.13
C SER A 62 25.61 3.44 -9.20
N ASP A 63 25.91 2.21 -9.61
CA ASP A 63 26.94 1.95 -10.63
C ASP A 63 26.46 2.34 -12.03
N GLU A 64 25.15 2.19 -12.29
CA GLU A 64 24.56 2.47 -13.61
C GLU A 64 23.77 3.79 -13.63
N PHE A 65 23.20 4.18 -12.48
CA PHE A 65 22.46 5.41 -12.32
C PHE A 65 23.02 6.22 -11.13
N PRO A 66 24.14 6.94 -11.33
CA PRO A 66 24.72 7.78 -10.29
C PRO A 66 23.67 8.81 -9.81
N ASN A 67 23.41 8.85 -8.51
CA ASN A 67 22.41 9.70 -7.82
C ASN A 67 20.98 9.15 -7.70
N ILE A 68 20.69 7.96 -8.22
CA ILE A 68 19.42 7.30 -7.95
C ILE A 68 19.52 6.58 -6.59
N PRO A 69 18.54 6.77 -5.68
CA PRO A 69 18.58 6.13 -4.36
C PRO A 69 18.27 4.63 -4.45
N SER A 70 18.57 3.91 -3.37
CA SER A 70 18.10 2.54 -3.14
C SER A 70 16.61 2.53 -2.77
N ASP A 71 16.05 1.31 -2.70
CA ASP A 71 14.72 1.02 -2.16
C ASP A 71 13.62 1.80 -2.90
N LEU A 72 13.70 1.85 -4.23
CA LEU A 72 12.81 2.64 -5.08
C LEU A 72 11.36 2.20 -4.94
N ASP A 73 10.41 3.14 -4.84
CA ASP A 73 8.99 2.76 -4.72
C ASP A 73 8.37 2.46 -6.10
N ALA A 74 8.84 3.12 -7.16
CA ALA A 74 8.43 2.83 -8.53
C ALA A 74 9.48 3.29 -9.55
N ALA A 75 9.42 2.71 -10.75
CA ALA A 75 10.20 3.16 -11.91
C ALA A 75 9.36 3.07 -13.18
N VAL A 76 9.58 3.96 -14.14
CA VAL A 76 8.93 3.88 -15.45
C VAL A 76 9.77 4.55 -16.52
N THR A 77 9.87 3.92 -17.68
CA THR A 77 10.53 4.47 -18.86
C THR A 77 9.48 4.81 -19.90
N THR A 78 9.45 6.07 -20.31
CA THR A 78 8.53 6.59 -21.31
C THR A 78 8.93 6.17 -22.73
N ARG A 79 8.02 6.32 -23.68
CA ARG A 79 8.28 5.99 -25.10
C ARG A 79 9.40 6.82 -25.74
N ASP A 80 9.62 8.04 -25.25
CA ASP A 80 10.72 8.91 -25.65
C ASP A 80 12.04 8.59 -24.93
N GLY A 81 12.08 7.48 -24.16
CA GLY A 81 13.29 6.95 -23.55
C GLY A 81 13.71 7.66 -22.26
N ILE A 82 12.83 8.46 -21.67
CA ILE A 82 13.09 9.09 -20.38
C ILE A 82 12.68 8.10 -19.29
N THR A 83 13.60 7.80 -18.39
CA THR A 83 13.30 6.99 -17.20
C THR A 83 13.02 7.89 -16.02
N TYR A 84 11.95 7.61 -15.30
CA TYR A 84 11.61 8.24 -14.04
C TYR A 84 11.69 7.19 -12.93
N PHE A 85 12.43 7.51 -11.87
CA PHE A 85 12.51 6.74 -10.64
C PHE A 85 11.78 7.51 -9.54
N PHE A 86 11.03 6.83 -8.70
CA PHE A 86 10.22 7.42 -7.64
C PHE A 86 10.66 6.90 -6.28
N LYS A 87 10.85 7.80 -5.32
CA LYS A 87 11.15 7.47 -3.93
C LYS A 87 10.56 8.52 -2.99
N GLY A 88 9.74 8.07 -2.05
CA GLY A 88 9.01 8.92 -1.13
C GLY A 88 8.12 9.94 -1.85
N ASP A 89 8.35 11.21 -1.57
CA ASP A 89 7.68 12.34 -2.24
C ASP A 89 8.47 12.91 -3.43
N GLN A 90 9.52 12.22 -3.87
CA GLN A 90 10.46 12.67 -4.89
C GLN A 90 10.46 11.77 -6.13
N TYR A 91 10.81 12.35 -7.26
CA TYR A 91 11.19 11.65 -8.47
C TYR A 91 12.55 12.12 -8.97
N TYR A 92 13.20 11.22 -9.69
CA TYR A 92 14.46 11.40 -10.37
C TYR A 92 14.24 11.08 -11.83
N GLN A 93 14.89 11.81 -12.72
CA GLN A 93 14.86 11.56 -14.14
C GLN A 93 16.23 11.03 -14.56
N ALA A 94 16.27 9.97 -15.34
CA ALA A 94 17.48 9.40 -15.94
C ALA A 94 17.27 9.15 -17.44
N GLY A 95 18.38 9.11 -18.19
CA GLY A 95 18.34 8.95 -19.65
C GLY A 95 17.93 10.22 -20.42
N GLY A 96 17.83 10.09 -21.75
CA GLY A 96 17.62 11.22 -22.66
C GLY A 96 18.85 12.15 -22.79
N ARG A 97 18.65 13.37 -23.32
CA ARG A 97 19.73 14.34 -23.59
C ARG A 97 20.32 15.04 -22.34
N ARG A 98 19.74 14.82 -21.15
CA ARG A 98 20.01 15.65 -19.96
C ARG A 98 20.75 14.92 -18.82
N GLY A 99 21.00 13.61 -18.93
CA GLY A 99 21.59 12.82 -17.84
C GLY A 99 20.68 12.71 -16.61
N GLU A 100 21.19 12.19 -15.50
CA GLU A 100 20.47 12.03 -14.24
C GLU A 100 20.15 13.39 -13.60
N SER A 101 18.92 13.55 -13.10
CA SER A 101 18.50 14.76 -12.38
C SER A 101 18.69 14.63 -10.88
N ALA A 102 18.91 15.77 -10.20
CA ALA A 102 18.66 15.90 -8.78
C ALA A 102 17.21 15.52 -8.41
N PRO A 103 16.94 15.14 -7.14
CA PRO A 103 15.58 14.85 -6.68
C PRO A 103 14.65 16.04 -6.87
N ARG A 104 13.45 15.79 -7.37
CA ARG A 104 12.39 16.80 -7.53
C ARG A 104 11.09 16.29 -6.90
N PRO A 105 10.27 17.15 -6.28
CA PRO A 105 8.99 16.70 -5.72
C PRO A 105 8.07 16.16 -6.82
N ILE A 106 7.40 15.02 -6.59
CA ILE A 106 6.51 14.37 -7.58
C ILE A 106 5.49 15.37 -8.14
N HIS A 107 4.84 16.13 -7.26
CA HIS A 107 3.81 17.11 -7.63
C HIS A 107 4.30 18.25 -8.55
N SER A 108 5.61 18.48 -8.66
CA SER A 108 6.19 19.53 -9.50
C SER A 108 6.09 19.22 -11.01
N HIS A 109 6.00 17.94 -11.36
CA HIS A 109 5.89 17.47 -12.75
C HIS A 109 4.66 16.58 -12.97
N PHE A 110 4.42 15.66 -12.03
CA PHE A 110 3.31 14.73 -12.07
C PHE A 110 2.16 15.27 -11.21
N ARG A 111 1.42 16.22 -11.76
CA ARG A 111 0.29 16.82 -11.07
C ARG A 111 -0.73 15.73 -10.72
N ASN A 112 -1.20 15.72 -9.47
CA ASN A 112 -2.20 14.78 -8.94
C ASN A 112 -1.71 13.34 -8.72
N VAL A 113 -0.41 13.08 -8.86
CA VAL A 113 0.17 11.77 -8.55
C VAL A 113 0.53 11.71 -7.07
N PRO A 114 0.14 10.64 -6.36
CA PRO A 114 0.46 10.47 -4.94
C PRO A 114 1.96 10.21 -4.72
N ASN A 115 2.43 10.42 -3.49
CA ASN A 115 3.75 10.02 -3.03
C ASN A 115 3.78 8.53 -2.69
N ASP A 116 4.97 7.98 -2.43
CA ASP A 116 5.23 6.60 -1.98
C ASP A 116 4.55 5.55 -2.89
N LEU A 117 4.66 5.74 -4.20
CA LEU A 117 3.97 4.94 -5.22
C LEU A 117 4.26 3.45 -5.10
N ASP A 118 3.31 2.57 -5.40
CA ASP A 118 3.57 1.12 -5.37
C ASP A 118 4.02 0.59 -6.74
N ALA A 119 3.69 1.28 -7.82
CA ALA A 119 4.25 1.06 -9.14
C ALA A 119 3.97 2.23 -10.09
N ALA A 120 4.69 2.24 -11.21
CA ALA A 120 4.37 3.09 -12.35
C ALA A 120 4.63 2.29 -13.64
N PHE A 121 3.83 2.49 -14.68
CA PHE A 121 4.05 1.86 -15.98
C PHE A 121 3.47 2.70 -17.12
N VAL A 122 3.99 2.51 -18.34
CA VAL A 122 3.40 3.12 -19.53
C VAL A 122 2.33 2.20 -20.09
N TYR A 123 1.10 2.71 -20.27
CA TYR A 123 0.05 1.94 -20.91
C TYR A 123 0.21 1.95 -22.43
N SER A 124 0.20 0.76 -23.04
CA SER A 124 0.53 0.59 -24.46
C SER A 124 -0.49 1.20 -25.42
N LYS A 125 -1.75 1.42 -24.99
CA LYS A 125 -2.78 1.97 -25.89
C LYS A 125 -2.64 3.47 -26.12
N ASP A 126 -2.38 4.24 -25.08
CA ASP A 126 -2.33 5.71 -25.15
C ASP A 126 -0.91 6.28 -24.92
N GLY A 127 0.01 5.49 -24.37
CA GLY A 127 1.37 5.91 -24.07
C GLY A 127 1.49 6.77 -22.82
N LEU A 128 0.43 6.86 -22.01
CA LEU A 128 0.44 7.60 -20.75
C LEU A 128 1.08 6.77 -19.64
N ILE A 129 1.63 7.45 -18.65
CA ILE A 129 2.12 6.83 -17.42
C ILE A 129 0.92 6.62 -16.49
N TYR A 130 0.77 5.40 -16.02
CA TYR A 130 -0.18 4.99 -15.00
C TYR A 130 0.58 4.80 -13.70
N PHE A 131 0.02 5.34 -12.62
CA PHE A 131 0.58 5.29 -11.28
C PHE A 131 -0.31 4.41 -10.41
N VAL A 132 0.32 3.54 -9.63
CA VAL A 132 -0.35 2.55 -8.79
C VAL A 132 -0.09 2.92 -7.34
N LYS A 133 -1.14 2.83 -6.55
CA LYS A 133 -1.13 3.20 -5.15
C LYS A 133 -2.13 2.36 -4.38
N ASP A 134 -1.62 1.63 -3.40
CA ASP A 134 -2.33 0.89 -2.39
C ASP A 134 -2.58 1.79 -1.18
N PHE A 135 -3.55 1.42 -0.35
CA PHE A 135 -3.92 2.16 0.85
C PHE A 135 -3.88 1.22 2.04
N ASP A 136 -3.29 1.68 3.15
CA ASP A 136 -3.10 0.88 4.36
C ASP A 136 -4.38 0.80 5.20
N ALA A 137 -5.19 1.86 5.17
CA ALA A 137 -6.45 1.91 5.89
C ALA A 137 -7.46 2.78 5.15
N ALA A 138 -8.75 2.53 5.37
CA ALA A 138 -9.81 3.35 4.83
C ALA A 138 -10.98 3.47 5.80
N THR A 139 -11.67 4.61 5.82
CA THR A 139 -12.94 4.75 6.54
C THR A 139 -13.79 5.87 5.93
N THR A 140 -15.08 5.91 6.25
CA THR A 140 -16.00 6.96 5.80
C THR A 140 -16.43 7.81 6.99
N ILE A 141 -16.07 9.09 6.96
CA ILE A 141 -16.43 10.09 7.98
C ILE A 141 -17.27 11.16 7.31
N ASP A 142 -18.48 11.41 7.83
CA ASP A 142 -19.42 12.43 7.28
C ASP A 142 -19.68 12.29 5.78
N ASN A 143 -19.85 11.06 5.29
CA ASN A 143 -20.02 10.70 3.86
C ASN A 143 -18.81 10.98 2.94
N VAL A 144 -17.66 11.34 3.50
CA VAL A 144 -16.40 11.44 2.78
C VAL A 144 -15.57 10.20 3.10
N THR A 145 -15.11 9.49 2.08
CA THR A 145 -14.24 8.33 2.28
C THR A 145 -12.79 8.80 2.33
N TYR A 146 -12.11 8.45 3.40
CA TYR A 146 -10.70 8.69 3.64
C TYR A 146 -9.90 7.44 3.32
N LEU A 147 -8.85 7.60 2.55
CA LEU A 147 -7.90 6.54 2.20
C LEU A 147 -6.54 6.95 2.76
N PHE A 148 -5.99 6.16 3.68
CA PHE A 148 -4.74 6.44 4.38
C PHE A 148 -3.62 5.60 3.78
N ARG A 149 -2.44 6.21 3.66
CA ARG A 149 -1.21 5.52 3.24
C ARG A 149 0.00 6.23 3.81
N GLY A 150 0.78 5.49 4.59
CA GLY A 150 1.88 6.02 5.37
C GLY A 150 1.49 7.25 6.18
N LYS A 151 2.20 8.37 5.97
CA LYS A 151 1.93 9.66 6.65
C LYS A 151 0.86 10.53 5.98
N TYR A 152 0.23 10.05 4.90
CA TYR A 152 -0.68 10.81 4.08
C TYR A 152 -2.09 10.21 4.05
N TYR A 153 -3.07 11.05 3.71
CA TYR A 153 -4.42 10.62 3.39
C TYR A 153 -4.96 11.32 2.14
N PHE A 154 -5.94 10.66 1.53
CA PHE A 154 -6.68 11.09 0.36
C PHE A 154 -8.16 11.06 0.69
N THR A 155 -8.97 11.84 -0.03
CA THR A 155 -10.42 11.76 0.12
C THR A 155 -11.09 11.58 -1.22
N ILE A 156 -12.11 10.72 -1.22
CA ILE A 156 -13.08 10.58 -2.30
C ILE A 156 -14.47 10.91 -1.76
N ASP A 157 -15.26 11.59 -2.58
CA ASP A 157 -16.68 11.82 -2.27
C ASP A 157 -17.51 10.55 -2.49
N SER A 158 -18.81 10.63 -2.22
CA SER A 158 -19.75 9.52 -2.40
C SER A 158 -19.92 9.06 -3.85
N ASN A 159 -19.40 9.81 -4.83
CA ASN A 159 -19.42 9.47 -6.25
C ASN A 159 -18.05 8.92 -6.73
N GLY A 160 -17.10 8.70 -5.82
CA GLY A 160 -15.74 8.26 -6.16
C GLY A 160 -14.91 9.35 -6.85
N LYS A 161 -15.22 10.62 -6.64
CA LYS A 161 -14.37 11.72 -7.13
C LYS A 161 -13.33 12.06 -6.08
N ILE A 162 -12.06 12.08 -6.47
CA ILE A 162 -10.97 12.54 -5.60
C ILE A 162 -11.14 14.03 -5.29
N GLU A 163 -11.29 14.36 -4.01
CA GLU A 163 -11.34 15.73 -3.50
C GLU A 163 -9.98 16.19 -2.97
N ARG A 164 -9.29 15.36 -2.19
CA ARG A 164 -7.97 15.66 -1.59
C ARG A 164 -6.91 14.68 -2.09
N LYS A 165 -5.75 15.22 -2.43
CA LYS A 165 -4.66 14.53 -3.12
C LYS A 165 -3.40 14.47 -2.24
N GLY A 166 -3.43 13.67 -1.18
CA GLY A 166 -2.24 13.40 -0.37
C GLY A 166 -1.92 14.49 0.64
N ARG A 167 -2.80 14.70 1.61
CA ARG A 167 -2.59 15.62 2.76
C ARG A 167 -1.94 14.85 3.89
N LYS A 168 -1.13 15.50 4.74
CA LYS A 168 -0.54 14.77 5.89
C LYS A 168 -1.62 14.46 6.90
N ILE A 169 -1.57 13.26 7.48
CA ILE A 169 -2.49 12.84 8.56
C ILE A 169 -2.41 13.84 9.72
N SER A 170 -1.19 14.24 10.09
CA SER A 170 -0.91 15.20 11.16
C SER A 170 -1.55 16.58 10.98
N ASP A 171 -1.97 16.95 9.76
CA ASP A 171 -2.54 18.28 9.49
C ASP A 171 -4.02 18.35 9.91
N GLU A 172 -4.74 17.23 9.92
CA GLU A 172 -6.19 17.18 10.22
C GLU A 172 -6.55 16.18 11.32
N PHE A 173 -5.88 15.03 11.36
CA PHE A 173 -6.07 13.96 12.34
C PHE A 173 -5.06 14.09 13.47
N ILE A 174 -5.28 15.10 14.32
CA ILE A 174 -4.40 15.40 15.45
C ILE A 174 -4.30 14.19 16.39
N ASN A 175 -3.07 13.85 16.80
CA ASN A 175 -2.73 12.70 17.65
C ASN A 175 -3.01 11.30 17.06
N ILE A 176 -3.31 11.21 15.77
CA ILE A 176 -3.39 9.93 15.06
C ILE A 176 -2.03 9.65 14.39
N PRO A 177 -1.46 8.44 14.55
CA PRO A 177 -0.17 8.12 13.96
C PRO A 177 -0.25 7.97 12.44
N SER A 178 0.92 7.92 11.82
CA SER A 178 1.08 7.48 10.43
C SER A 178 1.04 5.95 10.35
N ASP A 179 1.03 5.42 9.12
CA ASP A 179 1.21 3.99 8.82
C ASP A 179 0.13 3.12 9.49
N LEU A 180 -1.12 3.61 9.50
CA LEU A 180 -2.27 2.95 10.11
C LEU A 180 -2.53 1.58 9.46
N ASP A 181 -2.87 0.59 10.26
CA ASP A 181 -3.16 -0.76 9.75
C ASP A 181 -4.65 -0.93 9.41
N ALA A 182 -5.54 -0.23 10.13
CA ALA A 182 -6.96 -0.20 9.82
C ALA A 182 -7.64 1.05 10.38
N ALA A 183 -8.82 1.38 9.85
CA ALA A 183 -9.68 2.42 10.40
C ALA A 183 -11.15 2.03 10.22
N VAL A 184 -12.02 2.44 11.14
CA VAL A 184 -13.46 2.24 11.00
C VAL A 184 -14.22 3.35 11.70
N THR A 185 -15.28 3.84 11.06
CA THR A 185 -16.21 4.79 11.65
C THR A 185 -17.54 4.10 11.85
N THR A 186 -18.00 4.05 13.09
CA THR A 186 -19.25 3.43 13.50
C THR A 186 -20.45 4.25 13.06
N ARG A 187 -21.65 3.64 13.10
CA ARG A 187 -22.89 4.33 12.67
C ARG A 187 -23.27 5.53 13.54
N ASP A 188 -22.84 5.54 14.80
CA ASP A 188 -22.95 6.64 15.75
C ASP A 188 -21.84 7.70 15.60
N GLY A 189 -20.94 7.54 14.62
CA GLY A 189 -19.97 8.56 14.22
C GLY A 189 -18.64 8.52 14.97
N ILE A 190 -18.40 7.50 15.78
CA ILE A 190 -17.12 7.29 16.45
C ILE A 190 -16.15 6.65 15.46
N THR A 191 -14.99 7.26 15.27
CA THR A 191 -13.91 6.70 14.46
C THR A 191 -12.88 6.02 15.35
N TYR A 192 -12.48 4.82 14.97
CA TYR A 192 -11.36 4.09 15.54
C TYR A 192 -10.27 3.93 14.49
N PHE A 193 -9.03 4.28 14.86
CA PHE A 193 -7.83 4.04 14.07
C PHE A 193 -6.98 2.98 14.77
N PHE A 194 -6.38 2.06 14.01
CA PHE A 194 -5.61 0.94 14.54
C PHE A 194 -4.17 0.98 14.05
N LYS A 195 -3.23 0.71 14.97
CA LYS A 195 -1.80 0.57 14.69
C LYS A 195 -1.16 -0.40 15.67
N GLY A 196 -0.56 -1.47 15.14
CA GLY A 196 0.06 -2.54 15.91
C GLY A 196 -0.94 -3.18 16.86
N ASP A 197 -0.63 -3.10 18.15
CA ASP A 197 -1.49 -3.56 19.24
C ASP A 197 -2.38 -2.46 19.84
N GLN A 198 -2.44 -1.28 19.22
CA GLN A 198 -3.12 -0.09 19.74
C GLN A 198 -4.28 0.37 18.86
N TYR A 199 -5.24 1.04 19.50
CA TYR A 199 -6.29 1.80 18.84
C TYR A 199 -6.40 3.21 19.41
N TYR A 200 -6.90 4.13 18.58
CA TYR A 200 -7.15 5.53 18.88
C TYR A 200 -8.61 5.83 18.57
N GLN A 201 -9.34 6.45 19.51
CA GLN A 201 -10.72 6.86 19.32
C GLN A 201 -10.79 8.35 18.98
N ALA A 202 -11.65 8.68 18.03
CA ALA A 202 -11.85 10.02 17.51
C ALA A 202 -13.33 10.32 17.30
N GLY A 203 -13.78 11.51 17.70
CA GLY A 203 -15.06 12.08 17.30
C GLY A 203 -14.94 12.67 15.90
N GLY A 204 -15.17 11.87 14.87
CA GLY A 204 -14.91 12.27 13.48
C GLY A 204 -13.41 12.38 13.18
N ARG A 205 -12.90 13.61 12.98
CA ARG A 205 -11.53 13.88 12.51
C ARG A 205 -10.54 14.22 13.63
N ARG A 206 -10.98 14.43 14.87
CA ARG A 206 -10.09 14.79 15.99
C ARG A 206 -9.86 13.58 16.88
N GLY A 207 -8.60 13.21 17.10
CA GLY A 207 -8.23 12.20 18.10
C GLY A 207 -8.61 12.69 19.50
N GLU A 208 -9.50 11.95 20.16
CA GLU A 208 -10.02 12.30 21.50
C GLU A 208 -9.38 11.42 22.60
N SER A 209 -8.70 10.33 22.22
CA SER A 209 -8.01 9.46 23.18
C SER A 209 -6.51 9.36 22.93
N ALA A 210 -5.75 9.11 24.00
CA ALA A 210 -4.43 8.49 23.92
C ALA A 210 -4.54 7.08 23.28
N PRO A 211 -3.43 6.50 22.78
CA PRO A 211 -3.42 5.11 22.33
C PRO A 211 -3.86 4.17 23.45
N ARG A 212 -4.71 3.20 23.12
CA ARG A 212 -5.15 2.15 24.05
C ARG A 212 -4.92 0.78 23.42
N PRO A 213 -4.57 -0.25 24.21
CA PRO A 213 -4.41 -1.60 23.66
C PRO A 213 -5.72 -2.11 23.05
N ILE A 214 -5.67 -2.76 21.89
CA ILE A 214 -6.86 -3.29 21.18
C ILE A 214 -7.71 -4.14 22.13
N HIS A 215 -7.08 -5.10 22.83
CA HIS A 215 -7.76 -6.01 23.75
C HIS A 215 -8.50 -5.33 24.92
N SER A 216 -8.21 -4.06 25.22
CA SER A 216 -8.88 -3.34 26.33
C SER A 216 -10.34 -3.01 26.02
N HIS A 217 -10.71 -2.92 24.73
CA HIS A 217 -12.08 -2.69 24.28
C HIS A 217 -12.53 -3.76 23.27
N PHE A 218 -11.69 -4.05 22.28
CA PHE A 218 -11.92 -5.04 21.24
C PHE A 218 -11.38 -6.40 21.67
N ARG A 219 -12.01 -7.04 22.67
CA ARG A 219 -11.54 -8.33 23.19
C ARG A 219 -11.58 -9.39 22.10
N ASN A 220 -10.62 -10.30 22.07
CA ASN A 220 -10.50 -11.38 21.08
C ASN A 220 -10.41 -10.89 19.61
N VAL A 221 -10.14 -9.61 19.39
CA VAL A 221 -9.72 -9.08 18.08
C VAL A 221 -8.20 -9.11 18.04
N PRO A 222 -7.58 -9.64 16.97
CA PRO A 222 -6.12 -9.70 16.85
C PRO A 222 -5.51 -8.31 16.66
N ASN A 223 -4.19 -8.23 16.87
CA ASN A 223 -3.39 -7.04 16.54
C ASN A 223 -3.02 -7.04 15.05
N ASP A 224 -2.36 -5.96 14.61
CA ASP A 224 -1.76 -5.84 13.27
C ASP A 224 -2.78 -6.13 12.15
N LEU A 225 -3.97 -5.55 12.31
CA LEU A 225 -5.16 -5.79 11.47
C LEU A 225 -4.90 -5.46 9.99
N ASP A 226 -5.46 -6.24 9.07
CA ASP A 226 -5.39 -5.93 7.64
C ASP A 226 -6.48 -4.93 7.21
N ALA A 227 -7.63 -4.95 7.89
CA ALA A 227 -8.73 -4.01 7.64
C ALA A 227 -9.76 -4.00 8.78
N ALA A 228 -10.55 -2.94 8.86
CA ALA A 228 -11.73 -2.83 9.70
C ALA A 228 -12.86 -2.14 8.94
N PHE A 229 -14.11 -2.55 9.15
CA PHE A 229 -15.25 -1.95 8.47
C PHE A 229 -16.56 -2.18 9.26
N VAL A 230 -17.58 -1.36 9.02
CA VAL A 230 -18.94 -1.60 9.54
C VAL A 230 -19.72 -2.39 8.50
N TYR A 231 -20.08 -3.63 8.80
CA TYR A 231 -20.83 -4.42 7.83
C TYR A 231 -22.21 -3.80 7.58
N SER A 232 -22.51 -3.52 6.30
CA SER A 232 -23.70 -2.74 5.93
C SER A 232 -25.01 -3.46 6.29
N LYS A 233 -25.00 -4.80 6.36
CA LYS A 233 -26.18 -5.63 6.61
C LYS A 233 -26.66 -5.60 8.07
N ASP A 234 -25.75 -5.69 9.03
CA ASP A 234 -26.11 -5.72 10.47
C ASP A 234 -25.66 -4.48 11.24
N GLY A 235 -24.64 -3.76 10.77
CA GLY A 235 -24.09 -2.57 11.41
C GLY A 235 -23.04 -2.83 12.46
N LEU A 236 -22.59 -4.07 12.60
CA LEU A 236 -21.50 -4.42 13.51
C LEU A 236 -20.15 -4.11 12.88
N ILE A 237 -19.13 -3.98 13.72
CA ILE A 237 -17.76 -3.84 13.25
C ILE A 237 -17.23 -5.22 12.90
N TYR A 238 -16.57 -5.30 11.76
CA TYR A 238 -15.86 -6.47 11.29
C TYR A 238 -14.39 -6.12 11.11
N PHE A 239 -13.53 -7.06 11.49
CA PHE A 239 -12.09 -6.97 11.36
C PHE A 239 -11.58 -8.06 10.43
N VAL A 240 -10.49 -7.79 9.72
CA VAL A 240 -9.80 -8.78 8.88
C VAL A 240 -8.36 -8.89 9.36
N LYS A 241 -7.90 -10.13 9.54
CA LYS A 241 -6.50 -10.45 9.83
C LYS A 241 -6.12 -11.81 9.28
N ASP A 242 -5.04 -11.88 8.51
CA ASP A 242 -4.48 -13.13 7.96
C ASP A 242 -5.54 -13.97 7.26
N LYS A 243 -6.34 -13.33 6.40
CA LYS A 243 -7.48 -13.92 5.65
C LYS A 243 -8.72 -14.27 6.48
N LYS A 244 -8.68 -14.08 7.80
CA LYS A 244 -9.80 -14.39 8.70
C LYS A 244 -10.64 -13.14 8.96
N PHE A 245 -11.94 -13.35 9.10
CA PHE A 245 -12.89 -12.29 9.45
C PHE A 245 -13.33 -12.45 10.89
N PHE A 246 -13.37 -11.36 11.65
CA PHE A 246 -13.82 -11.35 13.03
C PHE A 246 -15.00 -10.38 13.14
N ARG A 247 -16.17 -10.90 13.49
CA ARG A 247 -17.35 -10.07 13.83
C ARG A 247 -17.20 -9.60 15.27
N PHE A 248 -17.28 -8.31 15.50
CA PHE A 248 -17.27 -7.74 16.85
C PHE A 248 -18.68 -7.51 17.35
N ASP A 249 -19.06 -8.28 18.36
CA ASP A 249 -20.39 -8.29 18.95
C ASP A 249 -20.29 -8.54 20.45
N ASN A 250 -21.11 -7.82 21.25
CA ASN A 250 -21.11 -7.89 22.71
C ASN A 250 -19.70 -7.81 23.33
N ASP A 251 -18.93 -6.79 22.93
CA ASP A 251 -17.55 -6.54 23.36
C ASP A 251 -16.56 -7.68 23.08
N ASN A 252 -16.86 -8.58 22.14
CA ASN A 252 -16.01 -9.70 21.76
C ASN A 252 -15.90 -9.88 20.25
N GLY A 253 -14.67 -10.12 19.78
CA GLY A 253 -14.37 -10.60 18.45
C GLY A 253 -14.66 -12.08 18.33
N VAL A 254 -15.48 -12.44 17.36
CA VAL A 254 -15.81 -13.82 17.00
C VAL A 254 -15.28 -14.08 15.60
N GLU A 255 -14.27 -14.96 15.49
CA GLU A 255 -13.78 -15.43 14.19
C GLU A 255 -14.91 -16.16 13.46
N LEU A 256 -15.17 -15.76 12.22
CA LEU A 256 -16.13 -16.43 11.35
C LEU A 256 -15.52 -17.69 10.76
N SER A 257 -16.29 -18.78 10.78
CA SER A 257 -16.01 -19.93 9.93
C SER A 257 -16.16 -19.56 8.45
N ASP A 258 -15.54 -20.35 7.57
CA ASP A 258 -15.68 -20.19 6.11
C ASP A 258 -17.16 -20.17 5.68
N ASP A 259 -17.96 -21.09 6.21
CA ASP A 259 -19.41 -21.14 5.98
C ASP A 259 -20.12 -19.82 6.35
N GLU A 260 -19.81 -19.24 7.51
CA GLU A 260 -20.40 -17.98 7.94
C GLU A 260 -19.94 -16.81 7.06
N ARG A 261 -18.66 -16.79 6.70
CA ARG A 261 -18.07 -15.81 5.78
C ARG A 261 -18.76 -15.84 4.42
N TYR A 262 -18.96 -17.03 3.85
CA TYR A 262 -19.67 -17.21 2.58
C TYR A 262 -21.14 -16.78 2.68
N ARG A 263 -21.85 -17.15 3.76
CA ARG A 263 -23.24 -16.72 4.00
C ARG A 263 -23.38 -15.22 4.22
N ALA A 264 -22.34 -14.56 4.75
CA ALA A 264 -22.26 -13.10 4.84
C ALA A 264 -21.99 -12.44 3.47
N GLY A 265 -21.69 -13.20 2.43
CA GLY A 265 -21.40 -12.69 1.09
C GLY A 265 -19.97 -12.19 0.91
N PHE A 266 -19.05 -12.53 1.83
CA PHE A 266 -17.61 -12.31 1.67
C PHE A 266 -16.98 -13.47 0.88
N ASP A 267 -17.58 -13.79 -0.27
CA ASP A 267 -17.19 -14.87 -1.17
C ASP A 267 -16.10 -14.41 -2.15
N PHE A 268 -14.95 -14.04 -1.58
CA PHE A 268 -13.75 -13.67 -2.32
C PHE A 268 -12.51 -14.13 -1.55
N ASP A 269 -11.36 -14.26 -2.21
CA ASP A 269 -10.10 -14.49 -1.52
C ASP A 269 -9.61 -13.17 -0.91
N PRO A 270 -9.54 -13.03 0.43
CA PRO A 270 -9.03 -11.82 1.07
C PRO A 270 -7.51 -11.73 1.05
N TYR A 271 -6.79 -12.65 0.38
CA TYR A 271 -5.35 -12.55 0.19
C TYR A 271 -5.00 -11.20 -0.47
N ASN A 272 -4.08 -10.46 0.16
CA ASN A 272 -3.68 -9.10 -0.22
C ASN A 272 -4.79 -8.05 -0.14
N LEU A 273 -5.81 -8.23 0.71
CA LEU A 273 -6.68 -7.13 1.11
C LEU A 273 -5.81 -6.02 1.72
N LYS A 274 -5.96 -4.80 1.20
CA LYS A 274 -5.18 -3.63 1.64
C LYS A 274 -5.95 -2.73 2.58
N ALA A 275 -7.23 -2.54 2.31
CA ALA A 275 -8.12 -1.78 3.18
C ALA A 275 -9.58 -2.15 2.90
N ALA A 276 -10.45 -1.86 3.86
CA ALA A 276 -11.90 -1.93 3.65
C ALA A 276 -12.56 -0.65 4.17
N PHE A 277 -13.66 -0.24 3.55
CA PHE A 277 -14.48 0.84 4.08
C PHE A 277 -15.96 0.58 3.80
N SER A 278 -16.81 1.36 4.46
CA SER A 278 -18.25 1.18 4.41
C SER A 278 -18.95 2.45 3.98
N THR A 279 -19.93 2.28 3.10
CA THR A 279 -20.99 3.26 2.86
C THR A 279 -22.26 2.77 3.52
N ARG A 280 -23.30 3.59 3.55
CA ARG A 280 -24.60 3.21 4.15
C ARG A 280 -25.13 1.86 3.66
N ARG A 281 -24.90 1.49 2.39
CA ARG A 281 -25.50 0.31 1.76
C ARG A 281 -24.49 -0.69 1.18
N ASN A 282 -23.20 -0.39 1.26
CA ASN A 282 -22.18 -1.22 0.63
C ASN A 282 -20.90 -1.23 1.44
N ASN A 283 -20.21 -2.35 1.40
CA ASN A 283 -18.85 -2.52 1.86
C ASN A 283 -17.93 -2.63 0.64
N PHE A 284 -16.80 -1.96 0.70
CA PHE A 284 -15.78 -1.95 -0.33
C PHE A 284 -14.50 -2.54 0.23
N PHE A 285 -13.89 -3.44 -0.52
CA PHE A 285 -12.67 -4.16 -0.16
C PHE A 285 -11.63 -3.87 -1.22
N LEU A 286 -10.59 -3.13 -0.86
CA LEU A 286 -9.57 -2.64 -1.77
C LEU A 286 -8.40 -3.62 -1.84
N PHE A 287 -8.05 -4.00 -3.06
CA PHE A 287 -6.89 -4.79 -3.42
C PHE A 287 -5.99 -3.93 -4.32
N PRO A 288 -4.75 -4.37 -4.60
CA PRO A 288 -3.81 -3.51 -5.33
C PRO A 288 -4.31 -3.03 -6.70
N TRP A 289 -5.11 -3.85 -7.38
CA TRP A 289 -5.52 -3.59 -8.78
C TRP A 289 -7.03 -3.45 -8.96
N TYR A 290 -7.81 -3.83 -7.95
CA TYR A 290 -9.25 -3.95 -8.05
C TYR A 290 -9.90 -3.78 -6.69
N TYR A 291 -11.22 -3.73 -6.69
CA TYR A 291 -11.98 -3.81 -5.45
C TYR A 291 -13.19 -4.71 -5.60
N TYR A 292 -13.60 -5.32 -4.48
CA TYR A 292 -14.91 -5.95 -4.37
C TYR A 292 -15.89 -5.00 -3.70
N ARG A 293 -17.12 -5.01 -4.20
CA ARG A 293 -18.25 -4.34 -3.57
C ARG A 293 -19.27 -5.38 -3.11
N VAL A 294 -19.59 -5.37 -1.82
CA VAL A 294 -20.62 -6.21 -1.20
C VAL A 294 -21.77 -5.31 -0.76
N SER A 295 -22.99 -5.59 -1.25
CA SER A 295 -24.16 -4.79 -0.90
C SER A 295 -24.82 -5.26 0.42
N GLU A 296 -25.64 -4.40 1.02
CA GLU A 296 -26.46 -4.73 2.20
C GLU A 296 -27.40 -5.94 1.97
N LYS A 297 -27.72 -6.25 0.71
CA LYS A 297 -28.58 -7.38 0.31
C LYS A 297 -27.82 -8.70 0.21
N GLY A 298 -26.49 -8.69 0.39
CA GLY A 298 -25.60 -9.83 0.18
C GLY A 298 -25.17 -9.99 -1.28
N GLY A 299 -24.13 -10.80 -1.49
CA GLY A 299 -23.52 -11.09 -2.79
C GLY A 299 -22.45 -10.08 -3.22
N VAL A 300 -21.35 -10.58 -3.78
CA VAL A 300 -20.33 -9.79 -4.48
C VAL A 300 -20.97 -9.23 -5.73
N GLN A 301 -21.07 -7.90 -5.82
CA GLN A 301 -21.78 -7.27 -6.92
C GLN A 301 -20.88 -6.99 -8.11
N ASP A 302 -19.59 -6.70 -7.89
CA ASP A 302 -18.68 -6.33 -8.97
C ASP A 302 -17.18 -6.54 -8.64
N HIS A 303 -16.38 -6.77 -9.68
CA HIS A 303 -14.91 -6.66 -9.69
C HIS A 303 -14.52 -5.53 -10.67
N HIS A 304 -14.14 -4.38 -10.12
CA HIS A 304 -13.83 -3.18 -10.90
C HIS A 304 -12.38 -2.77 -10.69
N ASN A 305 -11.78 -2.13 -11.71
CA ASN A 305 -10.43 -1.58 -11.60
C ASN A 305 -10.41 -0.42 -10.59
N ILE A 306 -9.39 -0.36 -9.73
CA ILE A 306 -9.28 0.71 -8.71
C ILE A 306 -9.26 2.13 -9.33
N GLY A 307 -8.80 2.27 -10.57
CA GLY A 307 -8.83 3.50 -11.36
C GLY A 307 -10.23 4.05 -11.64
N GLU A 308 -11.29 3.25 -11.46
CA GLU A 308 -12.67 3.73 -11.55
C GLU A 308 -13.11 4.52 -10.32
N ILE A 309 -12.55 4.22 -9.14
CA ILE A 309 -12.72 4.97 -7.90
C ILE A 309 -11.71 6.12 -7.81
N LEU A 310 -10.52 5.93 -8.39
CA LEU A 310 -9.46 6.95 -8.41
C LEU A 310 -9.46 7.75 -9.71
N LYS A 311 -10.63 8.15 -10.23
CA LYS A 311 -10.72 8.98 -11.44
C LYS A 311 -10.04 10.32 -11.19
N CYS A 312 -8.75 10.40 -11.52
CA CYS A 312 -8.04 11.64 -11.72
C CYS A 312 -8.69 12.34 -12.91
N SER A 313 -9.44 13.41 -12.66
CA SER A 313 -9.89 14.29 -13.74
C SER A 313 -8.66 14.75 -14.52
N LYS A 314 -8.73 14.68 -15.86
CA LYS A 314 -7.76 15.22 -16.80
C LYS A 314 -7.30 16.63 -16.41
#